data_AF-A0A2R6EL33-F1
#
_entry.id   AF-A0A2R6EL33-F1
#
_cell.length_a   1.000
_cell.length_b   1.000
_cell.length_c   1.000
_cell.angle_alpha   90.00
_cell.angle_beta   90.00
_cell.angle_gamma   90.00
#
_symmetry.space_group_name_H-M   'P 1'
#
loop_
_entity.id
_entity.type
_entity.pdbx_description
1 polymer ?
#
loop_
_entity_poly.entity_id
_entity_poly.type
_entity_poly.pdbx_seq_one_letter_code
_entity_poly.pdbx_strand_id
1 'polypeptide(L)'
;MTEIEPKTDQYEDLLSEALDAAEIAAPPDTPLAAAASDCEQMARSYLEDGRHFRAEDDLVNALAAFSYGHAWLDAGARVGLLDVPREGHLFTIGARTDTRSKRARDG
;
A
#
# COMPACT_ATOMS: atom_id res chain seq x y z
N MET A 1 -20.32 4.00 19.44
CA MET A 1 -20.32 3.35 18.11
C MET A 1 -20.21 4.36 16.96
N THR A 2 -20.22 5.67 17.19
CA THR A 2 -20.27 6.71 16.15
C THR A 2 -18.96 6.99 15.38
N GLU A 3 -17.81 6.49 15.83
CA GLU A 3 -16.51 6.81 15.20
C GLU A 3 -15.99 5.72 14.25
N ILE A 4 -16.59 4.51 14.24
CA ILE A 4 -16.03 3.40 13.47
C ILE A 4 -16.32 3.55 11.98
N GLU A 5 -17.55 3.92 11.62
CA GLU A 5 -17.98 4.13 10.24
C GLU A 5 -17.14 5.19 9.51
N PRO A 6 -17.00 6.45 10.00
CA PRO A 6 -16.17 7.43 9.31
C PRO A 6 -14.69 7.03 9.22
N LYS A 7 -14.21 6.22 10.18
CA LYS A 7 -12.85 5.68 10.15
C LYS A 7 -12.70 4.57 9.11
N THR A 8 -13.72 3.72 8.96
CA THR A 8 -13.77 2.69 7.91
C THR A 8 -13.75 3.34 6.53
N ASP A 9 -14.52 4.42 6.31
CA ASP A 9 -14.51 5.21 5.06
C ASP A 9 -13.12 5.75 4.75
N GLN A 10 -12.53 6.41 5.73
CA GLN A 10 -11.19 6.98 5.60
C GLN A 10 -10.15 5.94 5.19
N TYR A 11 -10.21 4.74 5.77
CA TYR A 11 -9.24 3.69 5.49
C TYR A 11 -9.50 2.98 4.15
N GLU A 12 -10.76 2.88 3.71
CA GLU A 12 -11.09 2.42 2.37
C GLU A 12 -10.48 3.35 1.31
N ASP A 13 -10.74 4.66 1.45
CA ASP A 13 -10.22 5.69 0.54
C ASP A 13 -8.69 5.68 0.54
N LEU A 14 -8.08 5.66 1.73
CA LEU A 14 -6.62 5.61 1.87
C LEU A 14 -5.99 4.41 1.16
N LEU A 15 -6.56 3.20 1.32
CA LEU A 15 -6.06 2.01 0.64
C LEU A 15 -6.27 2.09 -0.88
N SER A 16 -7.44 2.56 -1.31
CA SER A 16 -7.74 2.70 -2.74
C SER A 16 -6.78 3.68 -3.43
N GLU A 17 -6.56 4.86 -2.82
CA GLU A 17 -5.62 5.85 -3.35
C GLU A 17 -4.17 5.35 -3.32
N ALA A 18 -3.77 4.64 -2.26
CA ALA A 18 -2.43 4.05 -2.17
C ALA A 18 -2.20 2.97 -3.25
N LEU A 19 -3.22 2.17 -3.57
CA LEU A 19 -3.17 1.19 -4.66
C LEU A 19 -3.00 1.85 -6.03
N ASP A 20 -3.71 2.95 -6.28
CA ASP A 20 -3.62 3.68 -7.54
C ASP A 20 -2.27 4.39 -7.71
N ALA A 21 -1.62 4.75 -6.61
CA ALA A 21 -0.34 5.46 -6.60
C ALA A 21 0.89 4.55 -6.57
N ALA A 22 0.75 3.27 -6.18
CA ALA A 22 1.87 2.35 -6.06
C ALA A 22 2.26 1.75 -7.42
N GLU A 23 3.56 1.76 -7.73
CA GLU A 23 4.10 1.17 -8.95
C GLU A 23 5.13 0.08 -8.64
N ILE A 24 5.21 -0.98 -9.45
CA ILE A 24 6.24 -2.00 -9.30
C ILE A 24 7.60 -1.41 -9.68
N ALA A 25 8.53 -1.34 -8.71
CA ALA A 25 9.88 -0.82 -8.91
C ALA A 25 10.87 -1.91 -9.37
N ALA A 26 10.53 -3.18 -9.13
CA ALA A 26 11.40 -4.30 -9.44
C ALA A 26 11.50 -4.56 -10.96
N PRO A 27 12.67 -4.96 -11.49
CA PRO A 27 12.81 -5.30 -12.90
C PRO A 27 11.88 -6.46 -13.30
N PRO A 28 11.22 -6.39 -14.48
CA PRO A 28 10.33 -7.44 -14.95
C PRO A 28 11.05 -8.78 -15.09
N ASP A 29 10.29 -9.88 -15.05
CA ASP A 29 10.78 -11.26 -15.16
C ASP A 29 11.80 -11.67 -14.09
N THR A 30 11.77 -11.00 -12.92
CA THR A 30 12.59 -11.36 -11.76
C THR A 30 11.74 -11.87 -10.60
N PRO A 31 12.31 -12.66 -9.66
CA PRO A 31 11.62 -13.03 -8.42
C PRO A 31 11.16 -11.81 -7.60
N LEU A 32 11.84 -10.67 -7.73
CA LEU A 32 11.45 -9.43 -7.06
C LEU A 32 10.20 -8.80 -7.71
N ALA A 33 10.05 -8.88 -9.03
CA ALA A 33 8.80 -8.44 -9.68
C ALA A 33 7.62 -9.33 -9.28
N ALA A 34 7.82 -10.65 -9.15
CA ALA A 34 6.81 -11.54 -8.61
C ALA A 34 6.41 -11.13 -7.18
N ALA A 35 7.40 -10.93 -6.29
CA ALA A 35 7.13 -10.49 -4.92
C ALA A 35 6.45 -9.10 -4.83
N ALA A 36 6.79 -8.17 -5.74
CA ALA A 36 6.13 -6.87 -5.83
C ALA A 36 4.67 -7.02 -6.26
N SER A 37 4.42 -7.84 -7.28
CA SER A 37 3.07 -8.18 -7.74
C SER A 37 2.26 -8.88 -6.64
N ASP A 38 2.88 -9.74 -5.82
CA ASP A 38 2.22 -10.39 -4.70
C ASP A 38 1.79 -9.34 -3.65
N CYS A 39 2.63 -8.35 -3.34
CA CYS A 39 2.27 -7.27 -2.42
C CYS A 39 1.06 -6.47 -2.92
N GLU A 40 1.06 -6.08 -4.20
CA GLU A 40 -0.05 -5.36 -4.82
C GLU A 40 -1.33 -6.22 -4.84
N GLN A 41 -1.22 -7.49 -5.23
CA GLN A 41 -2.34 -8.42 -5.27
C GLN A 41 -2.96 -8.60 -3.87
N MET A 42 -2.14 -8.81 -2.84
CA MET A 42 -2.62 -8.93 -1.47
C MET A 42 -3.36 -7.65 -1.03
N ALA A 43 -2.82 -6.47 -1.33
CA ALA A 43 -3.47 -5.21 -1.02
C ALA A 43 -4.85 -5.07 -1.73
N ARG A 44 -4.95 -5.46 -3.00
CA ARG A 44 -6.22 -5.48 -3.75
C ARG A 44 -7.23 -6.47 -3.15
N SER A 45 -6.80 -7.68 -2.80
CA SER A 45 -7.68 -8.67 -2.16
C SER A 45 -8.23 -8.16 -0.82
N TYR A 46 -7.42 -7.49 -0.01
CA TYR A 46 -7.89 -6.88 1.23
C TYR A 46 -8.83 -5.69 1.03
N LEU A 47 -8.69 -4.93 -0.05
CA LEU A 47 -9.66 -3.90 -0.42
C LEU A 47 -11.03 -4.53 -0.78
N GLU A 48 -11.02 -5.63 -1.52
CA GLU A 48 -12.23 -6.38 -1.87
C GLU A 48 -12.89 -7.00 -0.62
N ASP A 49 -12.11 -7.65 0.24
CA ASP A 49 -12.59 -8.22 1.51
C ASP A 49 -13.19 -7.13 2.41
N GLY A 50 -12.51 -5.98 2.54
CA GLY A 50 -13.01 -4.88 3.36
C GLY A 50 -14.34 -4.33 2.85
N ARG A 51 -14.50 -4.20 1.53
CA ARG A 51 -15.78 -3.82 0.89
C ARG A 51 -16.87 -4.86 1.12
N HIS A 52 -16.52 -6.14 1.09
CA HIS A 52 -17.44 -7.23 1.39
C HIS A 52 -17.93 -7.16 2.85
N PHE A 53 -17.03 -7.06 3.82
CA PHE A 53 -17.40 -6.93 5.24
C PHE A 53 -18.25 -5.68 5.51
N ARG A 54 -17.93 -4.57 4.85
CA ARG A 54 -18.71 -3.33 4.94
C ARG A 54 -20.14 -3.52 4.44
N ALA A 55 -20.34 -4.24 3.32
CA ALA A 55 -21.66 -4.52 2.79
C ALA A 55 -22.51 -5.43 3.71
N GLU A 56 -21.87 -6.15 4.63
CA GLU A 56 -22.50 -6.99 5.65
C GLU A 56 -22.63 -6.29 7.02
N ASP A 57 -22.41 -4.97 7.09
CA ASP A 57 -22.38 -4.16 8.31
C ASP A 57 -21.31 -4.58 9.35
N ASP A 58 -20.30 -5.37 8.94
CA ASP A 58 -19.18 -5.78 9.78
C ASP A 58 -18.02 -4.77 9.69
N LEU A 59 -18.24 -3.59 10.26
CA LEU A 59 -17.31 -2.47 10.17
C LEU A 59 -15.95 -2.72 10.85
N VAL A 60 -15.88 -3.64 11.83
CA VAL A 60 -14.63 -4.00 12.50
C VAL A 60 -13.73 -4.79 11.54
N ASN A 61 -14.28 -5.80 10.88
CA ASN A 61 -13.51 -6.58 9.91
C ASN A 61 -13.24 -5.78 8.63
N ALA A 62 -14.14 -4.89 8.22
CA ALA A 62 -13.89 -3.96 7.12
C ALA A 62 -12.67 -3.07 7.39
N LEU A 63 -12.66 -2.38 8.54
CA LEU A 63 -11.54 -1.52 8.94
C LEU A 63 -10.23 -2.31 9.08
N ALA A 64 -10.29 -3.52 9.62
CA ALA A 64 -9.12 -4.40 9.75
C ALA A 64 -8.57 -4.80 8.37
N ALA A 65 -9.42 -5.18 7.44
CA ALA A 65 -9.04 -5.54 6.07
C ALA A 65 -8.37 -4.36 5.36
N PHE A 66 -8.99 -3.17 5.35
CA PHE A 66 -8.38 -1.98 4.74
C PHE A 66 -7.03 -1.62 5.36
N SER A 67 -6.92 -1.67 6.69
CA SER A 67 -5.66 -1.40 7.38
C SER A 67 -4.56 -2.40 7.00
N TYR A 68 -4.92 -3.68 6.83
CA TYR A 68 -3.95 -4.73 6.51
C TYR A 68 -3.56 -4.73 5.03
N GLY A 69 -4.47 -4.42 4.13
CA GLY A 69 -4.16 -4.17 2.72
C GLY A 69 -3.16 -3.02 2.55
N HIS A 70 -3.33 -1.95 3.32
CA HIS A 70 -2.41 -0.82 3.31
C HIS A 70 -1.01 -1.21 3.82
N ALA A 71 -0.96 -2.03 4.89
CA ALA A 71 0.29 -2.54 5.44
C ALA A 71 1.11 -3.38 4.43
N TRP A 72 0.47 -4.07 3.48
CA TRP A 72 1.17 -4.77 2.39
C TRP A 72 1.90 -3.80 1.45
N LEU A 73 1.26 -2.68 1.10
CA LEU A 73 1.89 -1.66 0.26
C LEU A 73 3.05 -0.97 0.99
N ASP A 74 2.84 -0.58 2.25
CA ASP A 74 3.89 0.01 3.09
C ASP A 74 5.10 -0.94 3.24
N ALA A 75 4.86 -2.23 3.43
CA ALA A 75 5.92 -3.23 3.50
C ALA A 75 6.69 -3.31 2.17
N GLY A 76 5.98 -3.43 1.05
CA GLY A 76 6.55 -3.47 -0.30
C GLY A 76 7.39 -2.22 -0.60
N ALA A 77 6.90 -1.04 -0.26
CA ALA A 77 7.62 0.22 -0.44
C ALA A 77 8.84 0.32 0.48
N ARG A 78 8.73 -0.14 1.73
CA ARG A 78 9.83 -0.13 2.70
C ARG A 78 10.99 -1.02 2.28
N VAL A 79 10.75 -2.14 1.61
CA VAL A 79 11.80 -3.02 1.09
C VAL A 79 12.24 -2.67 -0.34
N GLY A 80 11.57 -1.69 -0.98
CA GLY A 80 11.91 -1.20 -2.33
C GLY A 80 11.36 -2.06 -3.46
N LEU A 81 10.33 -2.86 -3.20
CA LEU A 81 9.60 -3.60 -4.23
C LEU A 81 8.62 -2.70 -4.98
N LEU A 82 8.01 -1.75 -4.27
CA LEU A 82 7.10 -0.76 -4.80
C LEU A 82 7.75 0.63 -4.76
N ASP A 83 7.56 1.42 -5.82
CA ASP A 83 7.78 2.86 -5.79
C ASP A 83 6.46 3.53 -5.48
N VAL A 84 6.49 4.50 -4.57
CA VAL A 84 5.30 5.15 -4.04
C VAL A 84 5.60 6.64 -3.84
N PRO A 85 4.58 7.52 -3.87
CA PRO A 85 4.75 8.93 -3.54
C PRO A 85 5.46 9.11 -2.20
N ARG A 86 6.50 9.96 -2.21
CA ARG A 86 7.33 10.25 -1.02
C ARG A 86 6.85 11.47 -0.25
N GLU A 87 5.91 12.21 -0.83
CA GLU A 87 5.27 13.38 -0.24
C GLU A 87 3.78 13.09 -0.08
N GLY A 88 3.20 13.53 1.03
CA GLY A 88 1.79 13.31 1.34
C GLY A 88 1.56 12.37 2.52
N HIS A 89 0.31 11.94 2.69
CA HIS A 89 -0.17 11.17 3.84
C HIS A 89 -0.52 9.72 3.48
N LEU A 90 -0.27 9.31 2.23
CA LEU A 90 -0.68 7.99 1.71
C LEU A 90 0.16 6.83 2.23
N PHE A 91 1.40 7.05 2.67
CA PHE A 91 2.30 5.99 3.11
C PHE A 91 2.98 6.36 4.43
N THR A 92 3.31 5.37 5.26
CA THR A 92 3.97 5.61 6.56
C THR A 92 5.50 5.67 6.47
N ILE A 93 6.05 5.58 5.26
CA ILE A 93 7.49 5.60 5.03
C ILE A 93 8.02 7.05 5.05
N GLY A 94 8.97 7.33 5.94
CA GLY A 94 9.70 8.60 5.92
C GLY A 94 10.61 8.72 4.69
N ALA A 95 10.95 9.95 4.31
CA ALA A 95 11.86 10.24 3.20
C ALA A 95 13.18 9.46 3.35
N ARG A 96 13.38 8.41 2.54
CA ARG A 96 14.69 7.73 2.48
C ARG A 96 15.66 8.64 1.73
N THR A 97 16.81 8.92 2.33
CA THR A 97 17.94 9.61 1.67
C THR A 97 18.31 8.89 0.39
N ASP A 98 18.12 9.57 -0.73
CA ASP A 98 18.44 9.08 -2.06
C ASP A 98 19.94 8.74 -2.15
N THR A 99 20.24 7.44 -2.17
CA THR A 99 21.59 6.90 -2.36
C THR A 99 21.86 6.58 -3.83
N ARG A 100 20.87 6.74 -4.72
CA ARG A 100 21.00 6.48 -6.16
C ARG A 100 21.70 7.62 -6.90
N SER A 101 21.63 8.86 -6.41
CA SER A 101 22.30 10.02 -7.02
C SER A 101 23.84 10.03 -6.91
N LYS A 102 24.45 9.17 -6.07
CA LYS A 102 25.92 9.21 -5.84
C LYS A 102 26.74 8.28 -6.76
N ARG A 103 26.13 7.31 -7.46
CA ARG A 103 26.89 6.41 -8.37
C ARG A 103 27.00 6.90 -9.82
N ALA A 104 26.30 7.97 -10.20
CA ALA A 104 26.34 8.51 -11.57
C ALA A 104 27.32 9.68 -11.75
N ARG A 105 28.05 10.08 -10.71
CA ARG A 105 29.00 11.22 -10.74
C ARG A 105 30.48 10.84 -10.66
N ASP A 106 30.79 9.56 -10.44
CA ASP A 106 32.16 9.05 -10.32
C ASP A 106 32.53 8.05 -11.44
N GLY A 107 31.89 8.18 -12.62
CA GLY A 107 32.15 7.35 -13.81
C GLY A 107 32.57 8.17 -15.01
#